data_AF-A0A0Q4WZI3-F1
#
_entry.id   AF-A0A0Q4WZI3-F1
#
_cell.length_a   1.000
_cell.length_b   1.000
_cell.length_c   1.000
_cell.angle_alpha   90.00
_cell.angle_beta   90.00
_cell.angle_gamma   90.00
#
_symmetry.space_group_name_H-M   'P 1'
#
loop_
_entity.id
_entity.type
_entity.pdbx_description
1 polymer ?
#
loop_
_entity_poly.entity_id
_entity_poly.type
_entity_poly.pdbx_seq_one_letter_code
_entity_poly.pdbx_strand_id
1 'polypeptide(L)'
;MTNTLDQPTDGPTPSVATSLPPSVGIFWGLREGDGSWELVHARLPLSEAEPYGDCLTYPGAHYDIWEGWRRLRPAGLRKRGLPTMIASYEYEHFPRGRIVYETVPRHFVLYADRRLQRPSIIDRLRWVFGLTDAAVIVRSDSHYRTIP
;
A
#
# COMPACT_ATOMS: atom_id res chain seq x y z
N MET A 1 -51.02 -21.86 -35.12
CA MET A 1 -51.10 -21.38 -33.73
C MET A 1 -49.75 -21.65 -33.09
N THR A 2 -49.08 -20.58 -32.67
CA THR A 2 -47.71 -20.51 -32.14
C THR A 2 -47.62 -20.91 -30.66
N ASN A 3 -46.51 -21.53 -30.25
CA ASN A 3 -45.82 -21.27 -28.98
C ASN A 3 -44.43 -21.96 -29.01
N THR A 4 -43.30 -21.24 -29.10
CA THR A 4 -42.51 -20.58 -28.02
C THR A 4 -41.89 -21.64 -27.08
N LEU A 5 -40.69 -22.17 -27.37
CA LEU A 5 -39.34 -21.74 -26.96
C LEU A 5 -39.14 -21.62 -25.43
N ASP A 6 -38.44 -22.59 -24.85
CA ASP A 6 -37.76 -22.45 -23.56
C ASP A 6 -36.25 -22.60 -23.81
N GLN A 7 -35.52 -21.48 -23.68
CA GLN A 7 -34.06 -21.48 -23.56
C GLN A 7 -33.70 -21.38 -22.08
N PRO A 8 -32.67 -22.09 -21.60
CA PRO A 8 -32.16 -21.88 -20.26
C PRO A 8 -31.50 -20.50 -20.18
N THR A 9 -31.88 -19.75 -19.16
CA THR A 9 -31.32 -18.44 -18.82
C THR A 9 -29.96 -18.63 -18.17
N ASP A 10 -28.88 -18.42 -18.93
CA ASP A 10 -27.57 -18.13 -18.35
C ASP A 10 -27.65 -16.75 -17.69
N GLY A 11 -27.78 -16.75 -16.36
CA GLY A 11 -27.64 -15.55 -15.56
C GLY A 11 -26.23 -14.98 -15.71
N PRO A 12 -26.05 -13.65 -15.61
CA PRO A 12 -24.73 -13.05 -15.73
C PRO A 12 -23.85 -13.54 -14.58
N THR A 13 -22.78 -14.27 -14.92
CA THR A 13 -21.67 -14.58 -14.01
C THR A 13 -21.24 -13.28 -13.35
N PRO A 14 -21.14 -13.20 -12.00
CA PRO A 14 -20.63 -12.00 -11.38
C PRO A 14 -19.21 -11.76 -11.91
N SER A 15 -19.04 -10.63 -12.60
CA SER A 15 -17.74 -10.13 -13.00
C SER A 15 -16.90 -10.03 -11.73
N VAL A 16 -15.97 -10.96 -11.56
CA VAL A 16 -14.98 -10.90 -10.48
C VAL A 16 -14.20 -9.63 -10.75
N ALA A 17 -14.56 -8.55 -10.06
CA ALA A 17 -13.74 -7.36 -10.01
C ALA A 17 -12.37 -7.84 -9.53
N THR A 18 -11.38 -7.82 -10.43
CA THR A 18 -10.05 -8.34 -10.14
C THR A 18 -9.48 -7.56 -8.97
N SER A 19 -9.55 -8.15 -7.77
CA SER A 19 -8.97 -7.55 -6.57
C SER A 19 -7.46 -7.48 -6.75
N LEU A 20 -6.85 -6.37 -6.32
CA LEU A 20 -5.40 -6.27 -6.32
C LEU A 20 -4.81 -7.42 -5.49
N PRO A 21 -3.74 -8.10 -5.93
CA PRO A 21 -3.15 -9.18 -5.16
C PRO A 21 -2.65 -8.64 -3.80
N PRO A 22 -2.87 -9.37 -2.70
CA PRO A 22 -2.34 -9.01 -1.39
C PRO A 22 -0.83 -8.77 -1.47
N SER A 23 -0.38 -7.64 -0.95
CA SER A 23 0.99 -7.16 -1.15
C SER A 23 1.64 -6.73 0.15
N VAL A 24 2.97 -6.89 0.20
CA VAL A 24 3.83 -6.27 1.22
C VAL A 24 4.50 -5.04 0.63
N GLY A 25 5.02 -4.16 1.47
CA GLY A 25 5.67 -2.95 0.98
C GLY A 25 5.95 -1.91 2.04
N ILE A 26 6.45 -0.79 1.57
CA ILE A 26 6.77 0.38 2.37
C ILE A 26 5.98 1.58 1.86
N PHE A 27 5.66 2.50 2.75
CA PHE A 27 4.83 3.65 2.42
C PHE A 27 5.18 4.88 3.25
N TRP A 28 4.74 6.02 2.75
CA TRP A 28 4.79 7.32 3.40
C TRP A 28 3.43 8.00 3.28
N GLY A 29 3.09 8.80 4.30
CA GLY A 29 2.01 9.78 4.20
C GLY A 29 2.62 11.17 4.04
N LEU A 30 2.38 11.78 2.89
CA LEU A 30 2.78 13.14 2.59
C LEU A 30 1.61 14.05 2.96
N ARG A 31 1.93 15.19 3.54
CA ARG A 31 0.94 16.21 3.91
C ARG A 31 1.52 17.57 3.56
N GLU A 32 0.88 18.27 2.64
CA GLU A 32 1.25 19.63 2.23
C GLU A 32 -0.03 20.47 2.04
N GLY A 33 0.07 21.79 2.22
CA GLY A 33 -1.02 22.72 1.93
C GLY A 33 -2.30 22.47 2.73
N ASP A 34 -3.32 21.90 2.06
CA ASP A 34 -4.70 21.72 2.54
C ASP A 34 -4.86 20.73 3.72
N GLY A 35 -3.75 20.08 4.09
CA GLY A 35 -3.70 19.16 5.21
C GLY A 35 -4.26 17.77 4.92
N SER A 36 -4.59 17.46 3.66
CA SER A 36 -4.91 16.11 3.21
C SER A 36 -3.67 15.22 3.19
N TRP A 37 -3.89 13.92 3.38
CA TRP A 37 -2.81 12.92 3.32
C TRP A 37 -2.75 12.32 1.93
N GLU A 38 -1.60 12.44 1.29
CA GLU A 38 -1.28 11.72 0.07
C GLU A 38 -0.39 10.51 0.40
N LEU A 39 -0.81 9.32 -0.03
CA LEU A 39 -0.05 8.10 0.23
C LEU A 39 0.81 7.74 -0.98
N VAL A 40 2.11 7.63 -0.75
CA VAL A 40 3.06 7.09 -1.72
C VAL A 40 3.65 5.79 -1.17
N HIS A 41 3.92 4.84 -2.06
CA HIS A 41 4.29 3.50 -1.65
C HIS A 41 5.13 2.78 -2.71
N ALA A 42 5.89 1.79 -2.25
CA ALA A 42 6.46 0.75 -3.07
C ALA A 42 5.97 -0.59 -2.53
N ARG A 43 5.36 -1.39 -3.41
CA ARG A 43 4.75 -2.68 -3.03
C ARG A 43 5.06 -3.73 -4.08
N LEU A 44 5.03 -4.98 -3.66
CA LEU A 44 5.00 -6.14 -4.56
C LEU A 44 4.02 -7.19 -4.02
N PRO A 45 3.50 -8.08 -4.88
CA PRO A 45 2.63 -9.17 -4.45
C PRO A 45 3.32 -10.06 -3.41
N LEU A 46 2.55 -10.66 -2.50
CA LEU A 46 3.08 -11.55 -1.47
C LEU A 46 3.92 -12.72 -2.04
N SER A 47 3.60 -13.16 -3.27
CA SER A 47 4.35 -14.20 -4.00
C SER A 47 5.77 -13.80 -4.40
N GLU A 48 6.09 -12.51 -4.41
CA GLU A 48 7.41 -11.95 -4.76
C GLU A 48 8.15 -11.42 -3.51
N ALA A 49 7.56 -11.61 -2.32
CA ALA A 49 8.12 -11.12 -1.07
C ALA A 49 9.32 -11.94 -0.62
N GLU A 50 10.25 -11.29 0.08
CA GLU A 50 11.45 -11.95 0.61
C GLU A 50 11.22 -12.42 2.06
N PRO A 51 11.77 -13.58 2.45
CA PRO A 51 11.74 -14.02 3.83
C PRO A 51 12.65 -13.15 4.72
N TYR A 52 12.17 -12.82 5.91
CA TYR A 52 12.93 -12.16 6.96
C TYR A 52 12.45 -12.66 8.33
N GLY A 53 13.22 -13.56 8.94
CA GLY A 53 12.76 -14.31 10.11
C GLY A 53 11.46 -15.07 9.80
N ASP A 54 10.45 -14.92 10.66
CA ASP A 54 9.12 -15.53 10.49
C ASP A 54 8.17 -14.72 9.60
N CYS A 55 8.67 -13.65 8.97
CA CYS A 55 7.89 -12.75 8.12
C CYS A 55 8.27 -12.87 6.63
N LEU A 56 7.35 -12.48 5.77
CA LEU A 56 7.61 -12.05 4.40
C LEU A 56 7.57 -10.53 4.33
N THR A 57 8.56 -9.92 3.68
CA THR A 57 8.76 -8.47 3.63
C THR A 57 9.08 -7.99 2.21
N TYR A 58 8.89 -6.69 2.02
CA TYR A 58 9.42 -5.97 0.87
C TYR A 58 10.95 -5.90 0.94
N PRO A 59 11.66 -6.20 -0.16
CA PRO A 59 13.13 -6.25 -0.22
C PRO A 59 13.79 -4.89 -0.05
N GLY A 60 13.15 -3.82 -0.55
CA GLY A 60 13.72 -2.49 -0.54
C GLY A 60 13.70 -1.81 0.83
N ALA A 61 14.75 -1.02 1.10
CA ALA A 61 14.78 -0.10 2.22
C ALA A 61 14.05 1.21 1.89
N HIS A 62 13.53 1.89 2.91
CA HIS A 62 12.90 3.20 2.75
C HIS A 62 13.82 4.23 2.10
N TYR A 63 15.08 4.28 2.55
CA TYR A 63 16.08 5.19 2.02
C TYR A 63 16.28 5.01 0.51
N ASP A 64 16.57 3.79 0.05
CA ASP A 64 16.91 3.53 -1.36
C ASP A 64 15.75 3.85 -2.30
N ILE A 65 14.52 3.49 -1.91
CA ILE A 65 13.32 3.76 -2.70
C ILE A 65 13.07 5.27 -2.80
N TRP A 66 13.16 5.98 -1.68
CA TRP A 66 12.94 7.42 -1.65
C TRP A 66 14.02 8.18 -2.44
N GLU A 67 15.29 7.83 -2.27
CA GLU A 67 16.39 8.42 -3.04
C GLU A 67 16.27 8.14 -4.54
N GLY A 68 15.82 6.93 -4.89
CA GLY A 68 15.48 6.58 -6.27
C GLY A 68 14.43 7.53 -6.86
N TRP A 69 13.39 7.87 -6.09
CA TRP A 69 12.37 8.83 -6.51
C TRP A 69 12.90 10.26 -6.57
N ARG A 70 13.68 10.73 -5.57
CA ARG A 70 14.29 12.07 -5.57
C ARG A 70 15.15 12.34 -6.80
N ARG A 71 15.88 11.32 -7.28
CA ARG A 71 16.74 11.44 -8.48
C ARG A 71 15.97 11.70 -9.77
N LEU A 72 14.67 11.36 -9.84
CA LEU A 72 13.84 11.56 -11.03
C LEU A 72 13.58 13.03 -11.37
N ARG A 73 13.85 13.96 -10.43
CA ARG A 73 13.53 15.41 -10.52
C ARG A 73 12.01 15.65 -10.70
N PRO A 74 11.50 16.89 -10.57
CA PRO A 74 10.05 17.14 -10.59
C PRO A 74 9.33 16.63 -11.84
N ALA A 75 9.97 16.69 -13.02
CA ALA A 75 9.37 16.19 -14.25
C ALA A 75 9.22 14.65 -14.26
N GLY A 76 10.20 13.91 -13.75
CA GLY A 76 10.13 12.45 -13.67
C GLY A 76 9.17 11.96 -12.60
N LEU A 77 9.07 12.67 -11.47
CA LEU A 77 8.06 12.39 -10.43
C LEU A 77 6.64 12.52 -10.98
N ARG A 78 6.33 13.62 -11.67
CA ARG A 78 5.00 13.81 -12.29
C ARG A 78 4.65 12.71 -13.30
N LYS A 79 5.62 12.29 -14.12
CA LYS A 79 5.42 11.17 -15.07
C LYS A 79 5.08 9.85 -14.37
N ARG A 80 5.49 9.67 -13.11
CA ARG A 80 5.17 8.50 -12.29
C ARG A 80 3.95 8.70 -11.39
N GLY A 81 3.25 9.83 -11.50
CA GLY A 81 2.15 10.17 -10.60
C GLY A 81 2.58 10.36 -9.15
N LEU A 82 3.85 10.72 -8.92
CA LEU A 82 4.41 10.95 -7.60
C LEU A 82 4.45 12.46 -7.29
N PRO A 83 4.23 12.87 -6.03
CA PRO A 83 4.36 14.25 -5.57
C PRO A 83 5.75 14.82 -5.81
N THR A 84 5.80 16.05 -6.34
CA THR A 84 7.08 16.71 -6.62
C THR A 84 7.84 17.09 -5.35
N MET A 85 7.14 17.24 -4.22
CA MET A 85 7.74 17.52 -2.92
C MET A 85 8.75 16.44 -2.48
N ILE A 86 8.61 15.20 -2.96
CA ILE A 86 9.59 14.13 -2.69
C ILE A 86 11.02 14.62 -2.99
N ALA A 87 11.21 15.39 -4.07
CA ALA A 87 12.53 15.90 -4.45
C ALA A 87 13.17 16.83 -3.42
N SER A 88 12.37 17.46 -2.54
CA SER A 88 12.81 18.50 -1.62
C SER A 88 13.06 18.02 -0.19
N TYR A 89 12.67 16.79 0.14
CA TYR A 89 12.75 16.27 1.51
C TYR A 89 13.53 14.96 1.59
N GLU A 90 14.14 14.71 2.73
CA GLU A 90 14.74 13.42 3.08
C GLU A 90 13.64 12.39 3.39
N TYR A 91 13.95 11.11 3.23
CA TYR A 91 12.98 10.01 3.41
C TYR A 91 12.40 9.91 4.83
N GLU A 92 13.08 10.49 5.82
CA GLU A 92 12.66 10.50 7.22
C GLU A 92 11.76 11.67 7.57
N HIS A 93 11.62 12.65 6.68
CA HIS A 93 10.85 13.86 6.94
C HIS A 93 9.35 13.54 7.15
N PHE A 94 8.81 12.61 6.37
CA PHE A 94 7.40 12.24 6.42
C PHE A 94 7.16 11.01 7.28
N PRO A 95 5.99 10.93 7.96
CA PRO A 95 5.57 9.70 8.61
C PRO A 95 5.53 8.58 7.58
N ARG A 96 5.99 7.40 8.01
CA ARG A 96 6.20 6.25 7.14
C ARG A 96 5.80 4.97 7.83
N GLY A 97 5.87 3.88 7.10
CA GLY A 97 5.58 2.56 7.63
C GLY A 97 5.93 1.44 6.68
N ARG A 98 5.67 0.22 7.13
CA ARG A 98 5.90 -1.03 6.40
C ARG A 98 4.76 -1.99 6.65
N ILE A 99 4.36 -2.69 5.61
CA ILE A 99 3.46 -3.83 5.68
C ILE A 99 4.29 -5.08 5.45
N VAL A 100 4.26 -5.99 6.41
CA VAL A 100 4.84 -7.33 6.32
C VAL A 100 3.74 -8.37 6.46
N TYR A 101 4.05 -9.61 6.13
CA TYR A 101 3.16 -10.75 6.38
C TYR A 101 3.84 -11.73 7.33
N GLU A 102 3.26 -11.93 8.51
CA GLU A 102 3.72 -12.94 9.45
C GLU A 102 3.23 -14.32 8.99
N THR A 103 4.15 -15.24 8.72
CA THR A 103 3.82 -16.58 8.21
C THR A 103 3.17 -17.47 9.28
N VAL A 104 3.39 -17.15 10.55
CA VAL A 104 2.72 -17.70 11.72
C VAL A 104 2.41 -16.51 12.64
N PRO A 105 1.13 -16.16 12.88
CA PRO A 105 -0.10 -16.92 12.62
C PRO A 105 -0.82 -16.60 11.29
N ARG A 106 -0.14 -16.19 10.21
CA ARG A 106 -0.73 -15.89 8.88
C ARG A 106 -1.61 -14.64 8.82
N HIS A 107 -1.00 -13.49 9.03
CA HIS A 107 -1.69 -12.20 8.88
C HIS A 107 -0.73 -11.11 8.44
N PHE A 108 -1.29 -10.00 7.95
CA PHE A 108 -0.51 -8.81 7.64
C PHE A 108 -0.32 -7.97 8.90
N VAL A 109 0.89 -7.46 9.10
CA VAL A 109 1.16 -6.44 10.11
C VAL A 109 1.52 -5.14 9.43
N LEU A 110 0.74 -4.10 9.73
CA LEU A 110 0.95 -2.74 9.28
C LEU A 110 1.63 -1.97 10.42
N TYR A 111 2.96 -1.85 10.32
CA TYR A 111 3.75 -0.98 11.18
C TYR A 111 3.69 0.44 10.62
N ALA A 112 3.14 1.38 11.38
CA ALA A 112 2.99 2.77 10.95
C ALA A 112 3.33 3.76 12.05
N ASP A 113 3.87 4.91 11.64
CA ASP A 113 3.80 6.13 12.44
C ASP A 113 2.35 6.38 12.91
N ARG A 114 2.19 6.80 14.18
CA ARG A 114 0.87 7.05 14.79
C ARG A 114 0.00 8.02 14.00
N ARG A 115 0.59 9.00 13.30
CA ARG A 115 -0.13 9.97 12.47
C ARG A 115 -0.86 9.31 11.29
N LEU A 116 -0.41 8.14 10.85
CA LEU A 116 -1.01 7.38 9.75
C LEU A 116 -2.02 6.33 10.23
N GLN A 117 -2.22 6.17 11.54
CA GLN A 117 -3.13 5.15 12.10
C GLN A 117 -4.59 5.63 12.20
N ARG A 118 -4.96 6.66 11.42
CA ARG A 118 -6.36 7.10 11.31
C ARG A 118 -7.14 6.08 10.45
N PRO A 119 -8.41 5.74 10.80
CA PRO A 119 -9.18 4.74 10.06
C PRO A 119 -9.19 4.96 8.55
N SER A 120 -9.43 6.20 8.09
CA SER A 120 -9.45 6.54 6.67
C SER A 120 -8.12 6.30 5.95
N ILE A 121 -6.98 6.48 6.63
CA ILE A 121 -5.65 6.22 6.07
C ILE A 121 -5.40 4.72 6.03
N ILE A 122 -5.75 4.00 7.09
CA ILE A 122 -5.63 2.54 7.16
C ILE A 122 -6.48 1.87 6.07
N ASP A 123 -7.72 2.29 5.88
CA ASP A 123 -8.59 1.76 4.83
C ASP A 123 -8.00 2.03 3.44
N ARG A 124 -7.42 3.21 3.23
CA ARG A 124 -6.74 3.52 1.97
C ARG A 124 -5.49 2.66 1.76
N LEU A 125 -4.68 2.43 2.80
CA LEU A 125 -3.54 1.53 2.73
C LEU A 125 -4.00 0.10 2.43
N ARG A 126 -5.06 -0.39 3.08
CA ARG A 126 -5.61 -1.72 2.80
C ARG A 126 -6.04 -1.85 1.34
N TRP A 127 -6.74 -0.84 0.81
CA TRP A 127 -7.15 -0.83 -0.59
C TRP A 127 -5.95 -0.84 -1.55
N VAL A 128 -4.97 0.05 -1.34
CA VAL A 128 -3.77 0.16 -2.19
C VAL A 128 -2.94 -1.13 -2.21
N PHE A 129 -2.90 -1.85 -1.09
CA PHE A 129 -2.11 -3.08 -0.93
C PHE A 129 -2.91 -4.36 -1.18
N GLY A 130 -4.18 -4.28 -1.59
CA GLY A 130 -5.00 -5.48 -1.85
C GLY A 130 -5.37 -6.26 -0.59
N LEU A 131 -5.53 -5.58 0.56
CA LEU A 131 -5.74 -6.16 1.89
C LEU A 131 -7.16 -5.96 2.43
N THR A 132 -8.12 -5.64 1.56
CA THR A 132 -9.52 -5.37 1.96
C THR A 132 -10.12 -6.57 2.70
N ASP A 133 -9.88 -7.78 2.21
CA ASP A 133 -10.41 -9.03 2.79
C ASP A 133 -9.39 -9.75 3.69
N ALA A 134 -8.19 -9.17 3.86
CA ALA A 134 -7.12 -9.76 4.64
C ALA A 134 -7.20 -9.39 6.13
N ALA A 135 -6.76 -10.30 6.99
CA ALA A 135 -6.50 -9.99 8.40
C ALA A 135 -5.28 -9.06 8.51
N VAL A 136 -5.50 -7.85 9.03
CA VAL A 136 -4.47 -6.83 9.21
C VAL A 136 -4.43 -6.40 10.67
N ILE A 137 -3.25 -6.48 11.29
CA ILE A 137 -2.99 -5.91 12.61
C ILE A 137 -2.21 -4.61 12.43
N VAL A 138 -2.70 -3.53 13.01
CA VAL A 138 -2.01 -2.23 13.01
C VAL A 138 -1.16 -2.10 14.27
N ARG A 139 0.12 -1.74 14.10
CA ARG A 139 1.09 -1.54 15.18
C ARG A 139 1.82 -0.22 15.01
N SER A 140 2.16 0.41 16.12
CA SER A 140 3.12 1.52 16.13
C SER A 140 4.54 0.97 16.24
N ASP A 141 5.46 1.58 15.50
CA ASP A 141 6.89 1.29 15.58
C ASP A 141 7.65 2.60 15.83
N SER A 142 8.51 2.61 16.84
CA SER A 142 9.36 3.78 17.13
C SER A 142 10.33 4.09 15.99
N HIS A 143 10.75 3.09 15.22
CA HIS A 143 11.63 3.25 14.06
C HIS A 143 10.99 4.11 12.94
N TYR A 144 9.65 4.19 12.90
CA TYR A 144 8.93 4.98 11.90
C TYR A 144 8.44 6.35 12.38
N ARG A 145 8.77 6.75 13.62
CA ARG A 145 8.44 8.09 14.12
C ARG A 145 9.30 9.13 13.41
N THR A 146 8.71 10.21 12.93
CA THR A 146 9.51 11.41 12.61
C THR A 146 9.76 12.20 13.88
N ILE A 147 10.89 12.88 13.93
CA ILE A 147 11.20 13.81 15.03
C ILE A 147 10.17 14.95 14.99
N PRO A 148 9.60 15.37 16.15
CA PRO A 148 8.63 16.48 16.23
C PRO A 148 9.17 17.81 15.72
#